data_AF-A0A9W6HGH6-F1
#
_entry.id   AF-A0A9W6HGH6-F1
#
_cell.length_a   1.000
_cell.length_b   1.000
_cell.length_c   1.000
_cell.angle_alpha   90.00
_cell.angle_beta   90.00
_cell.angle_gamma   90.00
#
_symmetry.space_group_name_H-M   'P 1'
#
loop_
_entity.id
_entity.type
_entity.pdbx_description
1 polymer ?
#
loop_
_entity_poly.entity_id
_entity_poly.type
_entity_poly.pdbx_seq_one_letter_code
_entity_poly.pdbx_strand_id
1 'polypeptide(L)'
;MPTFEDLVEVITNNLFGQVAVLIGIIAIVGLALQRKPVEQVIAGGLRATIGVVVLNIGVEIFTGGLSSFQVIVASALGLDPPASDASLTDFTAGQGSVVPLIIAGGFVVHLVLVRIFRAARFVYLTGHLMYWMSVVIAASLVEAFGDVNRWVLAGVGSLLIGCYWVLQPLWTAPLMRRVMGDDEVGLAHTDSTIAIAAGYGARALRLGDPKKHDSENLKLPRALSFFKDINVSTAFVIGVIMLIAILFADQGIVAEQMGDATVLPWVWALLQALRFAAGIAILLFGVRMFLSEIVPAFKGLSERALPGAKPALDLPVTFTRAPTAVMIGFLASTVTFLALMVLFAGAGWFVLVPPMIMLFFGGGAGGVFGNAVAGWRGAVFGGVLNGVVLAFGQWIGWGVWGGTAPELATLADADWFVVGWTLRGLGGLLAPLGTTAALWILAAVVVAATVAVLLILGRRSGRTPEAASGSTSVTATVPASGTATSAAAEAQQASAPVSAPAAMRVTDRPENLTVLAVCGAGMGSSLILRTTAQRAFEQLGITASVDNTDIGSARGQRPDVVIGQPSYLSEVGEIAPVTVAITHFVDVSHVREQIRAGLEKKGWL
;
A
#
# COMPACT_ATOMS: atom_id res chain seq x y z
N MET A 1 -6.20 -15.53 -40.43
CA MET A 1 -6.83 -15.48 -39.09
C MET A 1 -5.73 -15.10 -38.13
N PRO A 2 -5.96 -14.20 -37.15
CA PRO A 2 -4.96 -13.95 -36.12
C PRO A 2 -4.59 -15.28 -35.47
N THR A 3 -3.31 -15.51 -35.25
CA THR A 3 -2.84 -16.68 -34.52
C THR A 3 -3.31 -16.58 -33.07
N PHE A 4 -3.32 -17.71 -32.35
CA PHE A 4 -3.62 -17.68 -30.91
C PHE A 4 -2.64 -16.76 -30.16
N GLU A 5 -1.38 -16.67 -30.62
CA GLU A 5 -0.39 -15.76 -30.06
C GLU A 5 -0.77 -14.29 -30.30
N ASP A 6 -1.21 -13.93 -31.50
CA ASP A 6 -1.67 -12.57 -31.81
C ASP A 6 -2.83 -12.17 -30.87
N LEU A 7 -3.74 -13.10 -30.57
CA LEU A 7 -4.83 -12.86 -29.63
C LEU A 7 -4.32 -12.64 -28.21
N VAL A 8 -3.39 -13.47 -27.73
CA VAL A 8 -2.80 -13.33 -26.39
C VAL A 8 -1.98 -12.04 -26.28
N GLU A 9 -1.25 -11.68 -27.32
CA GLU A 9 -0.48 -10.43 -27.37
C GLU A 9 -1.41 -9.22 -27.35
N VAL A 10 -2.50 -9.23 -28.13
CA VAL A 10 -3.51 -8.16 -28.09
C VAL A 10 -4.11 -8.01 -26.70
N ILE A 11 -4.51 -9.11 -26.06
CA ILE A 11 -5.04 -9.08 -24.68
C ILE A 11 -3.96 -8.59 -23.71
N THR A 12 -2.72 -9.07 -23.83
CA THR A 12 -1.64 -8.68 -22.93
C THR A 12 -1.34 -7.20 -23.06
N ASN A 13 -1.13 -6.70 -24.28
CA ASN A 13 -0.72 -5.31 -24.51
C ASN A 13 -1.84 -4.30 -24.21
N ASN A 14 -3.10 -4.67 -24.47
CA ASN A 14 -4.23 -3.74 -24.35
C ASN A 14 -5.04 -3.89 -23.05
N LEU A 15 -4.94 -5.02 -22.34
CA LEU A 15 -5.63 -5.24 -21.06
C LEU A 15 -4.65 -5.35 -19.90
N PHE A 16 -3.73 -6.33 -19.91
CA PHE A 16 -2.83 -6.55 -18.77
C PHE A 16 -1.71 -5.49 -18.67
N GLY A 17 -1.25 -4.98 -19.80
CA GLY A 17 -0.29 -3.88 -19.90
C GLY A 17 -0.92 -2.52 -19.57
N GLN A 18 -2.25 -2.40 -19.68
CA GLN A 18 -2.99 -1.18 -19.37
C GLN A 18 -3.67 -1.28 -18.00
N VAL A 19 -2.88 -1.13 -16.93
CA VAL A 19 -3.34 -1.30 -15.53
C VAL A 19 -4.60 -0.47 -15.23
N ALA A 20 -4.68 0.76 -15.72
CA ALA A 20 -5.85 1.62 -15.53
C ALA A 20 -7.14 1.01 -16.12
N VAL A 21 -7.04 0.40 -17.30
CA VAL A 21 -8.17 -0.24 -17.98
C VAL A 21 -8.60 -1.50 -17.22
N LEU A 22 -7.63 -2.35 -16.84
CA LEU A 22 -7.90 -3.56 -16.07
C LEU A 22 -8.63 -3.23 -14.75
N ILE A 23 -8.11 -2.24 -14.01
CA ILE A 23 -8.72 -1.78 -12.76
C ILE A 23 -10.14 -1.22 -12.99
N GLY A 24 -10.34 -0.43 -14.04
CA GLY A 24 -11.66 0.08 -14.40
C GLY A 24 -12.68 -1.03 -14.66
N ILE A 25 -12.28 -2.06 -15.41
CA ILE A 25 -13.12 -3.22 -15.69
C ILE A 25 -13.44 -3.98 -14.40
N ILE A 26 -12.45 -4.23 -13.54
CA ILE A 26 -12.66 -4.91 -12.26
C ILE A 26 -13.63 -4.10 -11.38
N ALA A 27 -13.48 -2.77 -11.35
CA ALA A 27 -14.38 -1.89 -10.62
C ALA A 27 -15.82 -1.98 -11.14
N ILE A 28 -16.01 -1.89 -12.46
CA ILE A 28 -17.32 -2.02 -13.12
C ILE A 28 -17.95 -3.38 -12.80
N VAL A 29 -17.22 -4.48 -13.03
CA VAL A 29 -17.70 -5.84 -12.79
C VAL A 29 -18.06 -6.02 -11.31
N GLY A 30 -17.22 -5.54 -10.40
CA GLY A 30 -17.46 -5.68 -8.98
C GLY A 30 -18.65 -4.88 -8.46
N LEU A 31 -18.85 -3.67 -8.95
CA LEU A 31 -20.02 -2.85 -8.60
C LEU A 31 -21.30 -3.41 -9.25
N ALA A 32 -21.21 -3.93 -10.47
CA ALA A 32 -22.33 -4.60 -11.15
C ALA A 32 -22.73 -5.89 -10.42
N LEU A 33 -21.77 -6.70 -9.95
CA LEU A 33 -22.02 -7.90 -9.15
C LEU A 33 -22.67 -7.59 -7.80
N GLN A 34 -22.44 -6.40 -7.26
CA GLN A 34 -23.14 -5.86 -6.08
C GLN A 34 -24.55 -5.35 -6.40
N ARG A 35 -24.99 -5.40 -7.66
CA ARG A 35 -26.27 -4.86 -8.14
C ARG A 35 -26.44 -3.38 -7.82
N LYS A 36 -25.36 -2.61 -7.89
CA LYS A 36 -25.44 -1.15 -7.76
C LYS A 36 -26.15 -0.54 -8.99
N PRO A 37 -26.78 0.63 -8.83
CA PRO A 37 -27.35 1.38 -9.95
C PRO A 37 -26.31 1.64 -11.06
N VAL A 38 -26.74 1.63 -12.32
CA VAL A 38 -25.86 1.70 -13.50
C VAL A 38 -24.97 2.94 -13.47
N GLU A 39 -25.51 4.08 -13.04
CA GLU A 39 -24.79 5.33 -12.86
C GLU A 39 -23.65 5.20 -11.85
N GLN A 40 -23.84 4.45 -10.77
CA GLN A 40 -22.79 4.19 -9.77
C GLN A 40 -21.75 3.21 -10.30
N VAL A 41 -22.16 2.21 -11.10
CA VAL A 41 -21.25 1.26 -11.74
C VAL A 41 -20.32 1.98 -12.71
N ILE A 42 -20.87 2.82 -13.59
CA ILE A 42 -20.11 3.57 -14.58
C ILE A 42 -19.23 4.62 -13.89
N ALA A 43 -19.78 5.42 -12.97
CA ALA A 43 -19.03 6.45 -12.27
C ALA A 43 -17.91 5.86 -11.40
N GLY A 44 -18.17 4.74 -10.71
CA GLY A 44 -17.15 4.06 -9.91
C GLY A 44 -16.04 3.46 -10.77
N GLY A 45 -16.41 2.83 -11.90
CA GLY A 45 -15.46 2.37 -12.91
C GLY A 45 -14.53 3.46 -13.41
N LEU A 46 -15.12 4.57 -13.89
CA LEU A 46 -14.36 5.71 -14.40
C LEU A 46 -13.48 6.36 -13.33
N ARG A 47 -13.98 6.53 -12.10
CA ARG A 47 -13.18 7.08 -11.00
C ARG A 47 -12.00 6.18 -10.63
N ALA A 48 -12.19 4.86 -10.63
CA ALA A 48 -11.08 3.91 -10.44
C ALA A 48 -10.03 4.06 -11.55
N THR A 49 -10.45 4.08 -12.82
CA THR A 49 -9.56 4.27 -13.98
C THR A 49 -8.81 5.60 -13.89
N ILE A 50 -9.52 6.71 -13.66
CA ILE A 50 -8.93 8.05 -13.55
C ILE A 50 -7.95 8.10 -12.38
N GLY A 51 -8.27 7.49 -11.24
CA GLY A 51 -7.37 7.41 -10.09
C GLY A 51 -6.04 6.75 -10.44
N VAL A 52 -6.05 5.65 -11.20
CA VAL A 52 -4.83 4.98 -11.68
C VAL A 52 -4.10 5.82 -12.74
N VAL A 53 -4.81 6.49 -13.65
CA VAL A 53 -4.18 7.39 -14.63
C VAL A 53 -3.46 8.53 -13.93
N VAL A 54 -4.10 9.18 -12.96
CA VAL A 54 -3.50 10.24 -12.14
C VAL A 54 -2.29 9.72 -11.38
N LEU A 55 -2.39 8.51 -10.79
CA LEU A 55 -1.26 7.85 -10.14
C LEU A 55 -0.07 7.73 -11.10
N ASN A 56 -0.29 7.19 -12.31
CA ASN A 56 0.75 7.00 -13.31
C ASN A 56 1.36 8.33 -13.80
N ILE A 57 0.54 9.36 -14.02
CA ILE A 57 1.05 10.71 -14.35
C ILE A 57 1.97 11.21 -13.23
N GLY A 58 1.59 11.00 -11.97
CA GLY A 58 2.43 11.33 -10.83
C GLY A 58 3.78 10.60 -10.88
N VAL A 59 3.76 9.29 -11.13
CA VAL A 59 4.96 8.45 -11.32
C VAL A 59 5.84 9.01 -12.43
N GLU A 60 5.31 9.18 -13.64
CA GLU A 60 6.05 9.64 -14.82
C GLU A 60 6.76 10.98 -14.58
N ILE A 61 6.09 11.93 -13.93
CA ILE A 61 6.65 13.25 -13.63
C ILE A 61 7.90 13.14 -12.76
N PHE A 62 7.87 12.33 -11.70
CA PHE A 62 9.01 12.25 -10.79
C PHE A 62 10.06 11.26 -11.27
N THR A 63 9.69 10.16 -11.95
CA THR A 63 10.67 9.20 -12.52
C THR A 63 11.49 9.85 -13.62
N GLY A 64 10.90 10.74 -14.44
CA GLY A 64 11.65 11.52 -15.42
C GLY A 64 12.68 12.44 -14.79
N GLY A 65 12.36 13.05 -13.64
CA GLY A 65 13.35 13.82 -12.86
C GLY A 65 14.45 12.94 -12.27
N LEU A 66 14.10 11.73 -11.82
CA LEU A 66 15.04 10.76 -11.26
C LEU A 66 16.01 10.19 -12.30
N SER A 67 15.57 9.95 -13.54
CA SER A 67 16.46 9.44 -14.59
C SER A 67 17.57 10.41 -14.91
N SER A 68 17.25 11.71 -15.02
CA SER A 68 18.28 12.73 -15.24
C SER A 68 19.22 12.86 -14.04
N PHE A 69 18.70 12.73 -12.82
CA PHE A 69 19.53 12.71 -11.63
C PHE A 69 20.49 11.51 -11.60
N GLN A 70 20.01 10.32 -11.95
CA GLN A 70 20.83 9.10 -12.03
C GLN A 70 22.03 9.28 -12.96
N VAL A 71 21.82 9.87 -14.15
CA VAL A 71 22.90 10.14 -15.12
C VAL A 71 23.90 11.17 -14.59
N ILE A 72 23.42 12.26 -13.97
CA ILE A 72 24.27 13.32 -13.40
C ILE A 72 25.14 12.77 -12.26
N VAL A 73 24.57 11.97 -11.36
CA VAL A 73 25.32 11.37 -10.24
C VAL A 73 26.34 10.36 -10.74
N ALA A 74 25.99 9.53 -11.74
CA ALA A 74 26.92 8.60 -12.35
C ALA A 74 28.11 9.36 -12.98
N SER A 75 27.83 10.43 -13.74
CA SER A 75 28.86 11.30 -14.31
C SER A 75 29.75 11.93 -13.24
N ALA A 76 29.17 12.50 -12.18
CA ALA A 76 29.90 13.15 -11.09
C ALA A 76 30.91 12.24 -10.38
N LEU A 77 30.71 10.92 -10.49
CA LEU A 77 31.54 9.91 -9.84
C LEU A 77 32.42 9.15 -10.84
N GLY A 78 32.38 9.50 -12.13
CA GLY A 78 33.17 8.86 -13.20
C GLY A 78 32.76 7.41 -13.47
N LEU A 79 31.46 7.15 -13.45
CA LEU A 79 30.89 5.81 -13.38
C LEU A 79 30.26 5.37 -14.71
N ASP A 80 30.85 4.36 -15.36
CA ASP A 80 30.25 3.65 -16.50
C ASP A 80 29.80 2.24 -16.07
N PRO A 81 28.59 1.78 -16.46
CA PRO A 81 28.25 0.37 -16.33
C PRO A 81 29.20 -0.47 -17.20
N PRO A 82 29.51 -1.72 -16.82
CA PRO A 82 30.34 -2.60 -17.64
C PRO A 82 29.73 -2.79 -19.02
N ALA A 83 30.59 -2.92 -20.01
CA ALA A 83 30.18 -3.42 -21.31
C ALA A 83 29.56 -4.83 -21.15
N SER A 84 28.49 -5.06 -21.91
CA SER A 84 27.84 -6.35 -22.04
C SER A 84 27.57 -6.63 -23.51
N ASP A 85 27.80 -7.89 -23.93
CA ASP A 85 27.45 -8.38 -25.27
C ASP A 85 25.96 -8.76 -25.38
N ALA A 86 25.26 -8.87 -24.24
CA ALA A 86 23.84 -9.14 -24.15
C ALA A 86 23.08 -7.92 -23.62
N SER A 87 21.86 -7.69 -24.14
CA SER A 87 21.01 -6.59 -23.72
C SER A 87 19.59 -7.02 -23.42
N LEU A 88 18.90 -6.28 -22.54
CA LEU A 88 17.48 -6.49 -22.27
C LEU A 88 16.61 -6.39 -23.55
N THR A 89 16.98 -5.50 -24.47
CA THR A 89 16.30 -5.34 -25.76
C THR A 89 16.41 -6.59 -26.62
N ASP A 90 17.63 -7.15 -26.74
CA ASP A 90 17.85 -8.36 -27.53
C ASP A 90 17.17 -9.58 -26.88
N PHE A 91 17.23 -9.67 -25.56
CA PHE A 91 16.54 -10.72 -24.82
C PHE A 91 15.03 -10.68 -25.06
N THR A 92 14.40 -9.51 -24.91
CA THR A 92 12.95 -9.37 -25.08
C THR A 92 12.49 -9.58 -26.53
N ALA A 93 13.32 -9.24 -27.51
CA ALA A 93 13.09 -9.57 -28.93
C ALA A 93 13.30 -11.07 -29.24
N GLY A 94 14.20 -11.74 -28.51
CA GLY A 94 14.54 -13.14 -28.67
C GLY A 94 13.75 -14.07 -27.74
N GLN A 95 14.44 -14.78 -26.86
CA GLN A 95 13.86 -15.79 -25.96
C GLN A 95 12.84 -15.20 -24.97
N GLY A 96 12.98 -13.92 -24.61
CA GLY A 96 12.06 -13.16 -23.75
C GLY A 96 10.73 -12.80 -24.43
N SER A 97 10.58 -12.99 -25.74
CA SER A 97 9.30 -12.76 -26.45
C SER A 97 8.14 -13.62 -25.93
N VAL A 98 8.43 -14.64 -25.12
CA VAL A 98 7.45 -15.53 -24.48
C VAL A 98 6.77 -14.91 -23.24
N VAL A 99 7.28 -13.79 -22.73
CA VAL A 99 6.79 -13.16 -21.48
C VAL A 99 5.27 -12.90 -21.47
N PRO A 100 4.62 -12.44 -22.55
CA PRO A 100 3.15 -12.32 -22.59
C PRO A 100 2.42 -13.64 -22.29
N LEU A 101 2.93 -14.77 -22.79
CA LEU A 101 2.36 -16.09 -22.51
C LEU A 101 2.55 -16.47 -21.03
N ILE A 102 3.71 -16.16 -20.44
CA ILE A 102 3.98 -16.36 -19.01
C ILE A 102 2.98 -15.57 -18.16
N ILE A 103 2.70 -14.31 -18.52
CA ILE A 103 1.76 -13.47 -17.79
C ILE A 103 0.35 -14.04 -17.88
N ALA A 104 -0.11 -14.34 -19.10
CA ALA A 104 -1.45 -14.87 -19.34
C ALA A 104 -1.67 -16.21 -18.63
N GLY A 105 -0.75 -17.17 -18.82
CA GLY A 105 -0.81 -18.47 -18.18
C GLY A 105 -0.67 -18.40 -16.66
N GLY A 106 0.26 -17.58 -16.16
CA GLY A 106 0.47 -17.37 -14.74
C GLY A 106 -0.75 -16.74 -14.06
N PHE A 107 -1.47 -15.86 -14.74
CA PHE A 107 -2.64 -15.21 -14.15
C PHE A 107 -3.80 -16.20 -14.04
N VAL A 108 -3.94 -17.10 -15.02
CA VAL A 108 -4.88 -18.23 -14.93
C VAL A 108 -4.53 -19.12 -13.74
N VAL A 109 -3.25 -19.52 -13.59
CA VAL A 109 -2.79 -20.32 -12.44
C VAL A 109 -3.10 -19.62 -11.12
N HIS A 110 -2.80 -18.33 -11.02
CA HIS A 110 -3.08 -17.49 -9.85
C HIS A 110 -4.57 -17.48 -9.50
N LEU A 111 -5.46 -17.20 -10.47
CA LEU A 111 -6.91 -17.18 -10.24
C LEU A 111 -7.46 -18.57 -9.86
N VAL A 112 -6.95 -19.65 -10.46
CA VAL A 112 -7.32 -21.02 -10.11
C VAL A 112 -6.95 -21.32 -8.66
N LEU A 113 -5.74 -20.96 -8.22
CA LEU A 113 -5.30 -21.14 -6.85
C LEU A 113 -6.13 -20.31 -5.85
N VAL A 114 -6.39 -19.03 -6.16
CA VAL A 114 -7.27 -18.15 -5.37
C VAL A 114 -8.68 -18.74 -5.25
N ARG A 115 -9.20 -19.32 -6.33
CA ARG A 115 -10.56 -19.88 -6.36
C ARG A 115 -10.69 -21.20 -5.60
N ILE A 116 -9.65 -22.02 -5.58
CA ILE A 116 -9.65 -23.35 -4.95
C ILE A 116 -9.30 -23.25 -3.46
N PHE A 117 -8.29 -22.47 -3.09
CA PHE A 117 -7.75 -22.46 -1.74
C PHE A 117 -8.26 -21.26 -0.94
N ARG A 118 -9.01 -21.52 0.15
CA ARG A 118 -9.51 -20.47 1.07
C ARG A 118 -8.41 -19.58 1.66
N ALA A 119 -7.18 -20.08 1.77
CA ALA A 119 -6.05 -19.29 2.26
C ALA A 119 -5.56 -18.25 1.24
N ALA A 120 -5.70 -18.52 -0.06
CA ALA A 120 -5.29 -17.65 -1.15
C ALA A 120 -6.31 -16.52 -1.35
N ARG A 121 -6.36 -15.60 -0.38
CA ARG A 121 -7.39 -14.57 -0.29
C ARG A 121 -7.05 -13.25 -0.99
N PHE A 122 -5.96 -13.19 -1.75
CA PHE A 122 -5.53 -11.96 -2.42
C PHE A 122 -5.43 -12.17 -3.93
N VAL A 123 -5.97 -11.23 -4.71
CA VAL A 123 -5.76 -11.15 -6.15
C VAL A 123 -4.68 -10.10 -6.40
N TYR A 124 -3.52 -10.51 -6.93
CA TYR A 124 -2.45 -9.62 -7.37
C TYR A 124 -2.88 -8.82 -8.60
N LEU A 125 -2.79 -7.48 -8.56
CA LEU A 125 -3.32 -6.60 -9.61
C LEU A 125 -2.32 -5.57 -10.17
N THR A 126 -1.04 -5.67 -9.80
CA THR A 126 -0.04 -4.70 -10.26
C THR A 126 0.57 -5.13 -11.59
N GLY A 127 -0.14 -4.87 -12.69
CA GLY A 127 0.19 -5.40 -14.03
C GLY A 127 1.60 -5.08 -14.53
N HIS A 128 2.13 -3.88 -14.30
CA HIS A 128 3.49 -3.54 -14.74
C HIS A 128 4.56 -4.37 -14.00
N LEU A 129 4.36 -4.67 -12.71
CA LEU A 129 5.26 -5.57 -11.97
C LEU A 129 5.03 -7.04 -12.31
N MET A 130 3.81 -7.41 -12.72
CA MET A 130 3.56 -8.74 -13.30
C MET A 130 4.41 -8.95 -14.55
N TYR A 131 4.50 -7.93 -15.42
CA TYR A 131 5.38 -7.96 -16.59
C TYR A 131 6.84 -8.10 -16.18
N TRP A 132 7.37 -7.17 -15.38
CA TRP A 132 8.77 -7.17 -15.03
C TRP A 132 9.22 -8.43 -14.29
N MET A 133 8.45 -8.91 -13.33
CA MET A 133 8.77 -10.13 -12.61
C MET A 133 8.72 -11.37 -13.54
N SER A 134 7.87 -11.34 -14.57
CA SER A 134 7.85 -12.39 -15.60
C SER A 134 9.09 -12.35 -16.48
N VAL A 135 9.59 -11.15 -16.83
CA VAL A 135 10.89 -10.96 -17.51
C VAL A 135 12.03 -11.53 -16.65
N VAL A 136 12.06 -11.21 -15.35
CA VAL A 136 13.08 -11.73 -14.43
C VAL A 136 13.05 -13.24 -14.35
N ILE A 137 11.87 -13.86 -14.20
CA ILE A 137 11.76 -15.32 -14.19
C ILE A 137 12.25 -15.90 -15.51
N ALA A 138 11.82 -15.34 -16.65
CA ALA A 138 12.24 -15.82 -17.97
C ALA A 138 13.77 -15.75 -18.15
N ALA A 139 14.37 -14.58 -17.89
CA ALA A 139 15.81 -14.36 -17.98
C ALA A 139 16.59 -15.28 -17.04
N SER A 140 16.12 -15.42 -15.79
CA SER A 140 16.78 -16.28 -14.80
C SER A 140 16.71 -17.76 -15.16
N LEU A 141 15.61 -18.23 -15.75
CA LEU A 141 15.50 -19.62 -16.22
C LEU A 141 16.39 -19.87 -17.44
N VAL A 142 16.47 -18.93 -18.37
CA VAL A 142 17.38 -19.02 -19.52
C VAL A 142 18.82 -19.04 -19.05
N GLU A 143 19.23 -18.13 -18.17
CA GLU A 143 20.60 -18.11 -17.66
C GLU A 143 20.93 -19.39 -16.89
N ALA A 144 19.98 -19.91 -16.10
CA ALA A 144 20.19 -21.10 -15.29
C ALA A 144 20.32 -22.38 -16.12
N PHE A 145 19.64 -22.48 -17.26
CA PHE A 145 19.47 -23.73 -18.01
C PHE A 145 19.87 -23.68 -19.49
N GLY A 146 20.35 -22.53 -19.98
CA GLY A 146 20.80 -22.31 -21.35
C GLY A 146 19.65 -22.14 -22.34
N ASP A 147 19.75 -22.78 -23.51
CA ASP A 147 18.72 -22.72 -24.54
C ASP A 147 17.47 -23.51 -24.10
N VAL A 148 16.46 -22.78 -23.64
CA VAL A 148 15.19 -23.35 -23.16
C VAL A 148 14.15 -23.27 -24.28
N ASN A 149 13.51 -24.40 -24.57
CA ASN A 149 12.38 -24.44 -25.49
C ASN A 149 11.28 -23.43 -25.07
N ARG A 150 10.83 -22.60 -26.03
CA ARG A 150 9.81 -21.56 -25.83
C ARG A 150 8.58 -22.02 -25.05
N TRP A 151 8.00 -23.18 -25.39
CA TRP A 151 6.79 -23.67 -24.72
C TRP A 151 7.04 -24.17 -23.30
N VAL A 152 8.22 -24.73 -23.07
CA VAL A 152 8.65 -25.12 -21.71
C VAL A 152 8.87 -23.87 -20.87
N LEU A 153 9.53 -22.84 -21.40
CA LEU A 153 9.73 -21.56 -20.73
C LEU A 153 8.39 -20.89 -20.39
N ALA A 154 7.45 -20.87 -21.34
CA ALA A 154 6.10 -20.36 -21.14
C ALA A 154 5.36 -21.08 -20.01
N GLY A 155 5.31 -22.42 -20.07
CA GLY A 155 4.57 -23.24 -19.12
C GLY A 155 5.16 -23.22 -17.72
N VAL A 156 6.48 -23.39 -17.60
CA VAL A 156 7.20 -23.35 -16.32
C VAL A 156 7.18 -21.94 -15.73
N GLY A 157 7.46 -20.92 -16.53
CA GLY A 157 7.36 -19.52 -16.13
C GLY A 157 5.97 -19.17 -15.59
N SER A 158 4.90 -19.61 -16.28
CA SER A 158 3.50 -19.43 -15.85
C SER A 158 3.24 -20.04 -14.47
N LEU A 159 3.70 -21.28 -14.23
CA LEU A 159 3.49 -21.95 -12.95
C LEU A 159 4.24 -21.25 -11.81
N LEU A 160 5.49 -20.84 -12.04
CA LEU A 160 6.31 -20.15 -11.05
C LEU A 160 5.73 -18.78 -10.70
N ILE A 161 5.41 -17.96 -11.71
CA ILE A 161 4.91 -16.61 -11.48
C ILE A 161 3.49 -16.63 -10.86
N GLY A 162 2.64 -17.57 -11.27
CA GLY A 162 1.32 -17.77 -10.66
C GLY A 162 1.41 -18.13 -9.18
N CYS A 163 2.37 -18.97 -8.79
CA CYS A 163 2.63 -19.28 -7.39
C CYS A 163 3.16 -18.05 -6.62
N TYR A 164 4.06 -17.27 -7.23
CA TYR A 164 4.57 -16.04 -6.65
C TYR A 164 3.45 -15.03 -6.36
N TRP A 165 2.55 -14.77 -7.30
CA TRP A 165 1.42 -13.84 -7.12
C TRP A 165 0.41 -14.26 -6.04
N VAL A 166 0.28 -15.56 -5.79
CA VAL A 166 -0.54 -16.07 -4.69
C VAL A 166 0.16 -15.91 -3.35
N LEU A 167 1.45 -16.28 -3.28
CA LEU A 167 2.18 -16.34 -2.02
C LEU A 167 2.66 -14.97 -1.54
N GLN A 168 3.04 -14.07 -2.45
CA GLN A 168 3.65 -12.79 -2.10
C GLN A 168 2.77 -11.94 -1.19
N PRO A 169 1.49 -11.69 -1.52
CA PRO A 169 0.62 -10.93 -0.64
C PRO A 169 0.40 -11.60 0.72
N LEU A 170 0.43 -12.93 0.78
CA LEU A 170 0.21 -13.71 1.99
C LEU A 170 1.35 -13.60 2.99
N TRP A 171 2.61 -13.64 2.55
CA TRP A 171 3.74 -13.54 3.46
C TRP A 171 3.93 -12.11 4.01
N THR A 172 3.50 -11.09 3.26
CA THR A 172 3.50 -9.70 3.72
C THR A 172 2.27 -9.33 4.54
N ALA A 173 1.18 -10.10 4.44
CA ALA A 173 -0.11 -9.77 5.05
C ALA A 173 -0.06 -9.36 6.54
N PRO A 174 0.73 -10.01 7.42
CA PRO A 174 0.80 -9.60 8.83
C PRO A 174 1.37 -8.20 9.03
N LEU A 175 2.35 -7.80 8.19
CA LEU A 175 2.95 -6.47 8.23
C LEU A 175 2.05 -5.46 7.52
N MET A 176 1.47 -5.82 6.38
CA MET A 176 0.50 -5.01 5.65
C MET A 176 -0.68 -4.61 6.54
N ARG A 177 -1.19 -5.54 7.35
CA ARG A 177 -2.25 -5.26 8.33
C ARG A 177 -1.86 -4.22 9.38
N ARG A 178 -0.58 -4.19 9.79
CA ARG A 178 -0.10 -3.17 10.73
C ARG A 178 0.00 -1.80 10.09
N VAL A 179 0.42 -1.73 8.82
CA VAL A 179 0.52 -0.49 8.05
C VAL A 179 -0.86 0.06 7.71
N MET A 180 -1.76 -0.78 7.22
CA MET A 180 -3.10 -0.37 6.77
C MET A 180 -4.10 -0.28 7.93
N GLY A 181 -3.84 -0.92 9.07
CA GLY A 181 -4.77 -0.97 10.21
C GLY A 181 -5.97 -1.90 10.01
N ASP A 182 -6.13 -2.47 8.81
CA ASP A 182 -7.16 -3.43 8.42
C ASP A 182 -6.54 -4.53 7.53
N ASP A 183 -7.34 -5.51 7.10
CA ASP A 183 -6.89 -6.60 6.23
C ASP A 183 -7.52 -6.49 4.83
N GLU A 184 -7.99 -5.31 4.41
CA GLU A 184 -8.77 -5.14 3.18
C GLU A 184 -7.91 -5.12 1.92
N VAL A 185 -6.61 -4.78 2.05
CA VAL A 185 -5.67 -4.67 0.93
C VAL A 185 -4.40 -5.46 1.22
N GLY A 186 -3.99 -6.29 0.25
CA GLY A 186 -2.68 -6.96 0.24
C GLY A 186 -1.61 -6.14 -0.50
N LEU A 187 -0.34 -6.46 -0.29
CA LEU A 187 0.75 -5.90 -1.10
C LEU A 187 0.92 -6.75 -2.36
N ALA A 188 0.97 -6.11 -3.52
CA ALA A 188 1.34 -6.67 -4.82
C ALA A 188 2.51 -5.86 -5.41
N HIS A 189 3.70 -6.00 -4.81
CA HIS A 189 4.92 -5.34 -5.25
C HIS A 189 6.13 -6.26 -5.06
N THR A 190 7.15 -6.05 -5.87
CA THR A 190 8.43 -6.78 -5.88
C THR A 190 9.46 -6.28 -4.86
N ASP A 191 9.03 -5.49 -3.87
CA ASP A 191 9.81 -5.09 -2.69
C ASP A 191 9.35 -5.82 -1.41
N SER A 192 8.70 -6.96 -1.59
CA SER A 192 8.06 -7.68 -0.49
C SER A 192 9.09 -8.25 0.50
N THR A 193 10.28 -8.61 0.01
CA THR A 193 11.43 -9.07 0.80
C THR A 193 11.99 -7.95 1.65
N ILE A 194 12.11 -6.72 1.13
CA ILE A 194 12.51 -5.53 1.90
C ILE A 194 11.45 -5.21 2.96
N ALA A 195 10.16 -5.26 2.60
CA ALA A 195 9.07 -5.07 3.56
C ALA A 195 9.17 -6.05 4.75
N ILE A 196 9.38 -7.34 4.47
CA ILE A 196 9.57 -8.39 5.48
C ILE A 196 10.83 -8.14 6.29
N ALA A 197 11.97 -7.93 5.64
CA ALA A 197 13.25 -7.82 6.31
C ALA A 197 13.34 -6.56 7.17
N ALA A 198 12.79 -5.44 6.70
CA ALA A 198 12.64 -4.22 7.49
C ALA A 198 11.69 -4.44 8.68
N GLY A 199 10.50 -5.00 8.44
CA GLY A 199 9.48 -5.20 9.47
C GLY A 199 9.87 -6.22 10.56
N TYR A 200 10.37 -7.39 10.18
CA TYR A 200 10.78 -8.39 11.17
C TYR A 200 12.18 -8.14 11.70
N GLY A 201 13.11 -7.62 10.89
CA GLY A 201 14.45 -7.26 11.34
C GLY A 201 14.44 -6.13 12.37
N ALA A 202 13.74 -5.02 12.10
CA ALA A 202 13.63 -3.92 13.06
C ALA A 202 12.96 -4.36 14.37
N ARG A 203 11.97 -5.25 14.29
CA ARG A 203 11.32 -5.85 15.45
C ARG A 203 12.26 -6.77 16.25
N ALA A 204 13.00 -7.64 15.57
CA ALA A 204 13.94 -8.56 16.20
C ALA A 204 15.07 -7.82 16.93
N LEU A 205 15.58 -6.75 16.30
CA LEU A 205 16.60 -5.86 16.88
C LEU A 205 16.05 -4.90 17.94
N ARG A 206 14.73 -4.90 18.19
CA ARG A 206 14.06 -4.04 19.17
C ARG A 206 14.42 -2.56 19.02
N LEU A 207 14.48 -2.06 17.79
CA LEU A 207 14.99 -0.72 17.48
C LEU A 207 14.14 0.41 18.09
N GLY A 208 12.86 0.16 18.33
CA GLY A 208 11.97 1.14 18.95
C GLY A 208 10.57 0.59 19.22
N ASP A 209 9.78 1.41 19.91
CA ASP A 209 8.34 1.19 20.09
C ASP A 209 7.53 1.84 18.94
N PRO A 210 6.61 1.10 18.28
CA PRO A 210 5.90 1.57 17.10
C PRO A 210 4.90 2.71 17.38
N LYS A 211 4.37 2.84 18.61
CA LYS A 211 3.40 3.90 18.93
C LYS A 211 4.11 5.16 19.42
N LYS A 212 5.07 4.99 20.33
CA LYS A 212 5.79 6.10 20.95
C LYS A 212 6.74 6.80 19.98
N HIS A 213 7.34 6.04 19.05
CA HIS A 213 8.35 6.56 18.14
C HIS A 213 7.85 6.61 16.68
N ASP A 214 6.54 6.59 16.46
CA ASP A 214 5.96 6.72 15.13
C ASP A 214 6.50 7.97 14.42
N SER A 215 7.02 7.81 13.21
CA SER A 215 7.55 8.89 12.39
C SER A 215 6.54 10.01 12.17
N GLU A 216 5.26 9.66 12.05
CA GLU A 216 4.20 10.65 11.78
C GLU A 216 3.95 11.57 12.99
N ASN A 217 4.37 11.15 14.18
CA ASN A 217 4.19 11.89 15.44
C ASN A 217 5.48 12.59 15.92
N LEU A 218 6.55 12.58 15.12
CA LEU A 218 7.82 13.22 15.48
C LEU A 218 7.64 14.72 15.76
N LYS A 219 8.16 15.20 16.89
CA LYS A 219 8.18 16.63 17.23
C LYS A 219 9.53 17.21 16.83
N LEU A 220 9.58 17.84 15.65
CA LEU A 220 10.76 18.53 15.16
C LEU A 220 10.86 19.95 15.75
N PRO A 221 12.07 20.47 15.98
CA PRO A 221 12.26 21.87 16.37
C PRO A 221 11.70 22.79 15.28
N ARG A 222 11.31 24.02 15.65
CA ARG A 222 10.58 24.95 14.75
C ARG A 222 11.27 25.19 13.40
N ALA A 223 12.60 25.19 13.35
CA ALA A 223 13.36 25.37 12.11
C ALA A 223 13.26 24.16 11.16
N LEU A 224 13.03 22.95 11.68
CA LEU A 224 12.94 21.71 10.90
C LEU A 224 11.50 21.23 10.74
N SER A 225 10.50 21.98 11.22
CA SER A 225 9.10 21.54 11.15
C SER A 225 8.58 21.39 9.73
N PHE A 226 9.18 22.07 8.75
CA PHE A 226 8.83 21.94 7.33
C PHE A 226 9.14 20.55 6.76
N PHE A 227 10.06 19.78 7.38
CA PHE A 227 10.34 18.39 6.98
C PHE A 227 9.17 17.43 7.24
N LYS A 228 8.15 17.87 7.97
CA LYS A 228 6.90 17.10 8.14
C LYS A 228 6.00 17.14 6.91
N ASP A 229 6.14 18.16 6.08
CA ASP A 229 5.45 18.19 4.80
C ASP A 229 6.26 17.36 3.82
N ILE A 230 5.69 16.25 3.35
CA ILE A 230 6.36 15.34 2.42
C ILE A 230 6.80 16.07 1.15
N ASN A 231 5.99 16.97 0.59
CA ASN A 231 6.32 17.65 -0.65
C ASN A 231 7.49 18.62 -0.42
N VAL A 232 7.43 19.40 0.67
CA VAL A 232 8.50 20.37 0.99
C VAL A 232 9.80 19.67 1.36
N SER A 233 9.72 18.64 2.22
CA SER A 233 10.86 17.81 2.60
C SER A 233 11.55 17.21 1.38
N THR A 234 10.76 16.67 0.47
CA THR A 234 11.27 16.01 -0.72
C THR A 234 11.94 17.01 -1.67
N ALA A 235 11.27 18.11 -1.99
CA ALA A 235 11.83 19.15 -2.84
C ALA A 235 13.15 19.69 -2.27
N PHE A 236 13.20 19.89 -0.95
CA PHE A 236 14.40 20.35 -0.28
C PHE A 236 15.55 19.35 -0.42
N VAL A 237 15.33 18.07 -0.09
CA VAL A 237 16.44 17.10 -0.09
C VAL A 237 16.90 16.75 -1.49
N ILE A 238 16.00 16.46 -2.43
CA ILE A 238 16.38 16.22 -3.82
C ILE A 238 17.09 17.45 -4.39
N GLY A 239 16.62 18.66 -4.06
CA GLY A 239 17.25 19.90 -4.49
C GLY A 239 18.69 20.02 -4.00
N VAL A 240 18.93 19.77 -2.71
CA VAL A 240 20.29 19.80 -2.13
C VAL A 240 21.20 18.78 -2.81
N ILE A 241 20.74 17.54 -3.00
CA ILE A 241 21.56 16.49 -3.60
C ILE A 241 21.85 16.82 -5.09
N MET A 242 20.84 17.26 -5.85
CA MET A 242 21.00 17.70 -7.25
C MET A 242 22.00 18.85 -7.36
N LEU A 243 21.91 19.85 -6.48
CA LEU A 243 22.82 21.00 -6.49
C LEU A 243 24.26 20.56 -6.23
N ILE A 244 24.47 19.64 -5.28
CA ILE A 244 25.80 19.08 -5.02
C ILE A 244 26.28 18.28 -6.24
N ALA A 245 25.43 17.42 -6.82
CA ALA A 245 25.82 16.58 -7.94
C ALA A 245 26.25 17.39 -9.18
N ILE A 246 25.54 18.48 -9.51
CA ILE A 246 25.89 19.35 -10.65
C ILE A 246 27.26 20.02 -10.48
N LEU A 247 27.73 20.26 -9.25
CA LEU A 247 29.06 20.84 -9.01
C LEU A 247 30.20 19.91 -9.44
N PHE A 248 29.96 18.60 -9.45
CA PHE A 248 30.97 17.58 -9.74
C PHE A 248 30.72 16.85 -11.07
N ALA A 249 29.52 16.93 -11.64
CA ALA A 249 29.17 16.32 -12.91
C ALA A 249 29.82 17.03 -14.11
N ASP A 250 30.03 16.26 -15.18
CA ASP A 250 30.45 16.81 -16.47
C ASP A 250 29.40 17.80 -17.00
N GLN A 251 29.84 18.99 -17.38
CA GLN A 251 28.93 20.06 -17.78
C GLN A 251 28.24 19.78 -19.11
N GLY A 252 28.85 18.95 -19.98
CA GLY A 252 28.22 18.46 -21.21
C GLY A 252 27.05 17.51 -20.89
N ILE A 253 27.24 16.58 -19.97
CA ILE A 253 26.18 15.68 -19.50
C ILE A 253 25.04 16.46 -18.82
N VAL A 254 25.38 17.46 -17.99
CA VAL A 254 24.37 18.33 -17.39
C VAL A 254 23.58 19.09 -18.47
N ALA A 255 24.25 19.65 -19.48
CA ALA A 255 23.59 20.34 -20.59
C ALA A 255 22.68 19.40 -21.42
N GLU A 256 23.12 18.16 -21.65
CA GLU A 256 22.32 17.14 -22.34
C GLU A 256 21.04 16.80 -21.57
N GLN A 257 21.15 16.59 -20.25
CA GLN A 257 19.98 16.32 -19.39
C GLN A 257 19.04 17.53 -19.28
N MET A 258 19.56 18.74 -19.43
CA MET A 258 18.76 19.96 -19.49
C MET A 258 17.96 20.07 -20.80
N GLY A 259 18.43 19.44 -21.88
CA GLY A 259 17.81 19.51 -23.21
C GLY A 259 17.61 20.95 -23.64
N ASP A 260 16.39 21.30 -24.04
CA ASP A 260 16.03 22.65 -24.50
C ASP A 260 15.84 23.68 -23.36
N ALA A 261 16.10 23.32 -22.11
CA ALA A 261 15.93 24.24 -20.99
C ALA A 261 16.93 25.40 -21.05
N THR A 262 16.42 26.63 -21.12
CA THR A 262 17.23 27.87 -21.24
C THR A 262 17.68 28.47 -19.91
N VAL A 263 17.30 27.85 -18.79
CA VAL A 263 17.66 28.30 -17.44
C VAL A 263 19.09 27.88 -17.07
N LEU A 264 19.64 28.45 -15.99
CA LEU A 264 20.95 28.01 -15.48
C LEU A 264 20.86 26.59 -14.88
N PRO A 265 21.95 25.79 -14.89
CA PRO A 265 21.94 24.41 -14.39
C PRO A 265 21.43 24.24 -12.96
N TRP A 266 21.82 25.13 -12.05
CA TRP A 266 21.35 25.09 -10.66
C TRP A 266 19.86 25.42 -10.53
N VAL A 267 19.31 26.27 -11.40
CA VAL A 267 17.86 26.56 -11.46
C VAL A 267 17.12 25.33 -11.97
N TRP A 268 17.65 24.71 -13.03
CA TRP A 268 17.07 23.47 -13.55
C TRP A 268 17.06 22.36 -12.50
N ALA A 269 18.13 22.18 -11.73
CA ALA A 269 18.17 21.24 -10.60
C ALA A 269 17.05 21.48 -9.59
N LEU A 270 16.84 22.74 -9.19
CA LEU A 270 15.74 23.10 -8.30
C LEU A 270 14.37 22.80 -8.92
N LEU A 271 14.19 23.07 -10.22
CA LEU A 271 12.95 22.73 -10.92
C LEU A 271 12.72 21.22 -10.96
N GLN A 272 13.76 20.39 -11.15
CA GLN A 272 13.61 18.93 -11.11
C GLN A 272 13.21 18.44 -9.71
N ALA A 273 13.80 19.01 -8.66
CA ALA A 273 13.41 18.68 -7.29
C ALA A 273 11.95 19.05 -6.97
N LEU A 274 11.49 20.21 -7.47
CA LEU A 274 10.09 20.63 -7.35
C LEU A 274 9.13 19.75 -8.16
N ARG A 275 9.51 19.35 -9.38
CA ARG A 275 8.75 18.39 -10.20
C ARG A 275 8.62 17.06 -9.49
N PHE A 276 9.69 16.58 -8.87
CA PHE A 276 9.69 15.36 -8.10
C PHE A 276 8.67 15.42 -6.95
N ALA A 277 8.70 16.49 -6.15
CA ALA A 277 7.73 16.71 -5.08
C ALA A 277 6.28 16.81 -5.59
N ALA A 278 6.06 17.51 -6.72
CA ALA A 278 4.75 17.61 -7.35
C ALA A 278 4.24 16.25 -7.84
N GLY A 279 5.13 15.41 -8.40
CA GLY A 279 4.80 14.05 -8.83
C GLY A 279 4.31 13.18 -7.67
N ILE A 280 4.93 13.26 -6.49
CA ILE A 280 4.45 12.56 -5.28
C ILE A 280 3.07 13.04 -4.86
N ALA A 281 2.82 14.35 -4.87
CA ALA A 281 1.50 14.89 -4.52
C ALA A 281 0.40 14.35 -5.45
N ILE A 282 0.67 14.32 -6.76
CA ILE A 282 -0.23 13.78 -7.78
C ILE A 282 -0.42 12.26 -7.59
N LEU A 283 0.66 11.52 -7.35
CA LEU A 283 0.65 10.09 -7.04
C LEU A 283 -0.30 9.79 -5.88
N LEU A 284 -0.11 10.45 -4.74
CA LEU A 284 -0.90 10.22 -3.53
C LEU A 284 -2.38 10.59 -3.72
N PHE A 285 -2.65 11.63 -4.52
CA PHE A 285 -4.02 11.98 -4.90
C PHE A 285 -4.69 10.88 -5.73
N GLY A 286 -3.99 10.38 -6.76
CA GLY A 286 -4.47 9.27 -7.60
C GLY A 286 -4.73 7.99 -6.80
N VAL A 287 -3.81 7.62 -5.90
CA VAL A 287 -3.95 6.45 -5.03
C VAL A 287 -5.22 6.53 -4.17
N ARG A 288 -5.49 7.67 -3.54
CA ARG A 288 -6.69 7.83 -2.68
C ARG A 288 -7.99 7.70 -3.48
N MET A 289 -8.03 8.31 -4.66
CA MET A 289 -9.18 8.25 -5.57
C MET A 289 -9.44 6.83 -6.07
N PHE A 290 -8.37 6.11 -6.40
CA PHE A 290 -8.43 4.72 -6.83
C PHE A 290 -8.91 3.79 -5.70
N LEU A 291 -8.34 3.95 -4.49
CA LEU A 291 -8.65 3.09 -3.35
C LEU A 291 -10.13 3.17 -2.93
N SER A 292 -10.74 4.36 -3.03
CA SER A 292 -12.14 4.55 -2.66
C SER A 292 -13.13 3.78 -3.53
N GLU A 293 -12.73 3.38 -4.74
CA GLU A 293 -13.58 2.59 -5.65
C GLU A 293 -13.20 1.11 -5.69
N ILE A 294 -11.90 0.78 -5.64
CA ILE A 294 -11.44 -0.60 -5.82
C ILE A 294 -11.79 -1.49 -4.61
N VAL A 295 -11.64 -0.99 -3.39
CA VAL A 295 -11.94 -1.77 -2.18
C VAL A 295 -13.43 -2.13 -2.12
N PRO A 296 -14.38 -1.17 -2.30
CA PRO A 296 -15.79 -1.51 -2.39
C PRO A 296 -16.11 -2.41 -3.58
N ALA A 297 -15.52 -2.20 -4.76
CA ALA A 297 -15.81 -3.03 -5.93
C ALA A 297 -15.41 -4.49 -5.72
N PHE A 298 -14.28 -4.74 -5.05
CA PHE A 298 -13.81 -6.09 -4.76
C PHE A 298 -14.75 -6.90 -3.90
N LYS A 299 -15.58 -6.26 -3.05
CA LYS A 299 -16.62 -6.95 -2.30
C LYS A 299 -17.55 -7.75 -3.22
N GLY A 300 -17.94 -7.19 -4.37
CA GLY A 300 -18.79 -7.88 -5.35
C GLY A 300 -18.11 -9.07 -6.02
N LEU A 301 -16.82 -8.94 -6.38
CA LEU A 301 -16.04 -10.08 -6.88
C LEU A 301 -15.92 -11.15 -5.79
N SER A 302 -15.64 -10.73 -4.55
CA SER A 302 -15.44 -11.58 -3.39
C SER A 302 -16.66 -12.43 -3.07
N GLU A 303 -17.87 -11.86 -3.17
CA GLU A 303 -19.11 -12.56 -2.81
C GLU A 303 -19.61 -13.50 -3.93
N ARG A 304 -19.26 -13.25 -5.20
CA ARG A 304 -19.86 -13.94 -6.36
C ARG A 304 -18.89 -14.79 -7.17
N ALA A 305 -17.66 -14.33 -7.41
CA ALA A 305 -16.73 -14.95 -8.35
C ALA A 305 -15.55 -15.64 -7.64
N LEU A 306 -14.96 -14.96 -6.64
CA LEU A 306 -13.76 -15.39 -5.93
C LEU A 306 -14.00 -15.31 -4.40
N PRO A 307 -14.65 -16.32 -3.78
CA PRO A 307 -15.07 -16.31 -2.38
C PRO A 307 -14.00 -15.83 -1.39
N GLY A 308 -14.24 -14.67 -0.77
CA GLY A 308 -13.35 -14.11 0.26
C GLY A 308 -12.07 -13.46 -0.26
N ALA A 309 -11.92 -13.32 -1.58
CA ALA A 309 -10.77 -12.67 -2.18
C ALA A 309 -10.81 -11.14 -1.97
N LYS A 310 -9.63 -10.54 -1.88
CA LYS A 310 -9.36 -9.13 -1.63
C LYS A 310 -8.33 -8.63 -2.65
N PRO A 311 -8.29 -7.32 -2.96
CA PRO A 311 -7.28 -6.79 -3.86
C PRO A 311 -5.91 -6.78 -3.19
N ALA A 312 -4.88 -7.24 -3.90
CA ALA A 312 -3.50 -6.91 -3.59
C ALA A 312 -3.01 -5.87 -4.59
N LEU A 313 -2.49 -4.77 -4.04
CA LEU A 313 -2.24 -3.53 -4.77
C LEU A 313 -0.80 -3.08 -4.60
N ASP A 314 -0.44 -2.14 -5.46
CA ASP A 314 0.89 -1.59 -5.56
C ASP A 314 1.34 -0.84 -4.29
N LEU A 315 2.64 -0.75 -4.09
CA LEU A 315 3.26 -0.19 -2.88
C LEU A 315 2.79 1.23 -2.51
N PRO A 316 2.55 2.17 -3.45
CA PRO A 316 2.08 3.52 -3.13
C PRO A 316 0.80 3.58 -2.29
N VAL A 317 -0.01 2.53 -2.29
CA VAL A 317 -1.17 2.40 -1.38
C VAL A 317 -0.74 2.59 0.08
N THR A 318 0.41 2.04 0.46
CA THR A 318 0.96 2.14 1.81
C THR A 318 1.51 3.53 2.13
N PHE A 319 1.96 4.28 1.13
CA PHE A 319 2.59 5.59 1.32
C PHE A 319 1.58 6.63 1.83
N THR A 320 0.29 6.45 1.52
CA THR A 320 -0.77 7.29 2.05
C THR A 320 -0.97 7.16 3.56
N ARG A 321 -0.46 6.09 4.18
CA ARG A 321 -0.60 5.82 5.63
C ARG A 321 0.56 6.38 6.45
N ALA A 322 1.78 6.36 5.93
CA ALA A 322 2.98 6.83 6.64
C ALA A 322 3.93 7.60 5.71
N PRO A 323 3.52 8.77 5.20
CA PRO A 323 4.32 9.55 4.24
C PRO A 323 5.65 10.03 4.84
N THR A 324 5.72 10.34 6.14
CA THR A 324 7.00 10.73 6.77
C THR A 324 7.97 9.54 6.80
N ALA A 325 7.47 8.33 7.07
CA ALA A 325 8.26 7.11 7.02
C ALA A 325 8.86 6.83 5.63
N VAL A 326 8.10 7.08 4.56
CA VAL A 326 8.56 6.95 3.16
C VAL A 326 9.81 7.80 2.96
N MET A 327 9.77 9.07 3.39
CA MET A 327 10.91 9.98 3.24
C MET A 327 12.11 9.54 4.06
N ILE A 328 11.92 9.17 5.32
CA ILE A 328 13.03 8.68 6.16
C ILE A 328 13.69 7.47 5.51
N GLY A 329 12.89 6.52 5.02
CA GLY A 329 13.38 5.31 4.34
C GLY A 329 14.13 5.63 3.04
N PHE A 330 13.55 6.47 2.17
CA PHE A 330 14.18 6.92 0.93
C PHE A 330 15.53 7.62 1.19
N LEU A 331 15.60 8.52 2.16
CA LEU A 331 16.83 9.24 2.49
C LEU A 331 17.91 8.30 3.04
N ALA A 332 17.54 7.44 3.98
CA ALA A 332 18.47 6.46 4.52
C ALA A 332 18.98 5.49 3.44
N SER A 333 18.11 5.06 2.53
CA SER A 333 18.42 4.24 1.37
C SER A 333 19.41 4.93 0.43
N THR A 334 19.11 6.16 0.02
CA THR A 334 19.95 6.95 -0.88
C THR A 334 21.32 7.22 -0.27
N VAL A 335 21.39 7.72 0.96
CA VAL A 335 22.67 8.00 1.64
C VAL A 335 23.51 6.74 1.78
N THR A 336 22.87 5.61 2.12
CA THR A 336 23.56 4.32 2.25
C THR A 336 24.11 3.85 0.91
N PHE A 337 23.32 3.93 -0.15
CA PHE A 337 23.74 3.55 -1.50
C PHE A 337 24.89 4.43 -2.00
N LEU A 338 24.79 5.76 -1.82
CA LEU A 338 25.86 6.69 -2.19
C LEU A 338 27.17 6.40 -1.42
N ALA A 339 27.07 6.09 -0.13
CA ALA A 339 28.23 5.72 0.67
C ALA A 339 28.87 4.39 0.21
N LEU A 340 28.06 3.38 -0.10
CA LEU A 340 28.54 2.10 -0.63
C LEU A 340 29.14 2.24 -2.03
N MET A 341 28.60 3.14 -2.85
CA MET A 341 29.16 3.44 -4.17
C MET A 341 30.55 4.06 -4.06
N VAL A 342 30.78 5.02 -3.16
CA VAL A 342 32.13 5.57 -2.89
C VAL A 342 33.07 4.47 -2.39
N LEU A 343 32.58 3.58 -1.51
CA LEU A 343 33.35 2.43 -1.02
C LEU A 343 33.74 1.48 -2.17
N PHE A 344 32.81 1.16 -3.06
CA PHE A 344 33.02 0.24 -4.19
C PHE A 344 33.99 0.84 -5.19
N ALA A 345 33.86 2.15 -5.51
CA ALA A 345 34.80 2.87 -6.34
C ALA A 345 36.22 2.84 -5.75
N GLY A 346 36.37 3.09 -4.44
CA GLY A 346 37.65 3.00 -3.75
C GLY A 346 38.25 1.59 -3.68
N ALA A 347 37.40 0.55 -3.69
CA ALA A 347 37.80 -0.85 -3.70
C ALA A 347 38.08 -1.41 -5.12
N GLY A 348 37.80 -0.63 -6.18
CA GLY A 348 37.89 -1.09 -7.56
C GLY A 348 36.84 -2.13 -7.95
N TRP A 349 35.70 -2.15 -7.24
CA TRP A 349 34.58 -3.05 -7.54
C TRP A 349 33.68 -2.46 -8.62
N PHE A 350 32.82 -3.31 -9.20
CA PHE A 350 31.86 -2.91 -10.21
C PHE A 350 31.10 -1.65 -9.79
N VAL A 351 30.99 -0.76 -10.75
CA VAL A 351 30.46 0.57 -10.59
C VAL A 351 28.93 0.52 -10.56
N LEU A 352 28.38 0.91 -9.41
CA LEU A 352 26.95 0.95 -9.16
C LEU A 352 26.32 2.16 -9.86
N VAL A 353 25.23 1.95 -10.59
CA VAL A 353 24.42 3.04 -11.14
C VAL A 353 23.26 3.30 -10.17
N PRO A 354 23.12 4.52 -9.58
CA PRO A 354 22.08 4.81 -8.59
C PRO A 354 20.67 4.56 -9.13
N PRO A 355 19.97 3.48 -8.71
CA PRO A 355 18.67 3.14 -9.26
C PRO A 355 17.60 3.93 -8.52
N MET A 356 17.42 5.19 -8.94
CA MET A 356 16.69 6.16 -8.13
C MET A 356 15.24 5.79 -7.84
N ILE A 357 14.59 5.10 -8.78
CA ILE A 357 13.24 4.56 -8.59
C ILE A 357 13.27 3.56 -7.43
N MET A 358 14.22 2.61 -7.41
CA MET A 358 14.30 1.55 -6.40
C MET A 358 14.79 2.07 -5.05
N LEU A 359 15.60 3.13 -5.06
CA LEU A 359 15.98 3.85 -3.84
C LEU A 359 14.77 4.50 -3.17
N PHE A 360 13.84 5.05 -3.97
CA PHE A 360 12.62 5.70 -3.49
C PHE A 360 11.53 4.69 -3.11
N PHE A 361 11.14 3.79 -4.01
CA PHE A 361 10.07 2.83 -3.77
C PHE A 361 10.50 1.78 -2.75
N GLY A 362 11.60 1.06 -2.99
CA GLY A 362 12.13 0.07 -2.02
C GLY A 362 12.53 0.70 -0.69
N GLY A 363 13.19 1.87 -0.72
CA GLY A 363 13.51 2.62 0.50
C GLY A 363 12.26 3.08 1.25
N GLY A 364 11.24 3.52 0.52
CA GLY A 364 9.92 3.87 1.05
C GLY A 364 9.19 2.67 1.64
N ALA A 365 9.25 1.50 1.00
CA ALA A 365 8.74 0.24 1.54
C ALA A 365 9.40 -0.08 2.88
N GLY A 366 10.73 -0.13 2.90
CA GLY A 366 11.50 -0.35 4.12
C GLY A 366 11.16 0.66 5.21
N GLY A 367 11.00 1.93 4.82
CA GLY A 367 10.54 3.03 5.65
C GLY A 367 9.20 2.74 6.34
N VAL A 368 8.16 2.50 5.55
CA VAL A 368 6.78 2.30 6.02
C VAL A 368 6.64 1.04 6.86
N PHE A 369 7.16 -0.10 6.37
CA PHE A 369 7.05 -1.37 7.08
C PHE A 369 7.92 -1.41 8.34
N GLY A 370 9.09 -0.76 8.33
CA GLY A 370 9.93 -0.56 9.51
C GLY A 370 9.28 0.38 10.54
N ASN A 371 8.64 1.47 10.09
CA ASN A 371 7.93 2.39 10.98
C ASN A 371 6.78 1.68 11.73
N ALA A 372 6.00 0.88 11.02
CA ALA A 372 4.85 0.16 11.58
C ALA A 372 5.21 -0.82 12.73
N VAL A 373 6.49 -1.17 12.89
CA VAL A 373 6.96 -2.11 13.92
C VAL A 373 7.89 -1.49 14.95
N ALA A 374 8.64 -0.43 14.60
CA ALA A 374 9.69 0.11 15.45
C ALA A 374 9.84 1.65 15.36
N GLY A 375 8.87 2.34 14.74
CA GLY A 375 8.88 3.80 14.59
C GLY A 375 9.95 4.29 13.62
N TRP A 376 10.32 5.57 13.71
CA TRP A 376 11.28 6.21 12.80
C TRP A 376 12.64 5.49 12.71
N ARG A 377 13.08 4.81 13.77
CA ARG A 377 14.31 4.00 13.77
C ARG A 377 14.18 2.77 12.89
N GLY A 378 13.00 2.15 12.90
CA GLY A 378 12.66 1.08 11.96
C GLY A 378 12.62 1.60 10.53
N ALA A 379 12.13 2.83 10.31
CA ALA A 379 12.14 3.44 8.97
C ALA A 379 13.57 3.67 8.45
N VAL A 380 14.48 4.20 9.28
CA VAL A 380 15.90 4.34 8.94
C VAL A 380 16.52 2.98 8.64
N PHE A 381 16.29 1.97 9.50
CA PHE A 381 16.81 0.63 9.29
C PHE A 381 16.33 0.02 7.98
N GLY A 382 15.05 0.15 7.65
CA GLY A 382 14.50 -0.33 6.38
C GLY A 382 15.13 0.36 5.17
N GLY A 383 15.34 1.67 5.25
CA GLY A 383 16.06 2.41 4.21
C GLY A 383 17.51 1.96 4.05
N VAL A 384 18.28 1.87 5.15
CA VAL A 384 19.66 1.35 5.12
C VAL A 384 19.72 -0.04 4.51
N LEU A 385 18.81 -0.93 4.93
CA LEU A 385 18.74 -2.29 4.40
C LEU A 385 18.50 -2.29 2.89
N ASN A 386 17.58 -1.46 2.41
CA ASN A 386 17.32 -1.31 0.98
C ASN A 386 18.56 -0.81 0.22
N GLY A 387 19.24 0.25 0.71
CA GLY A 387 20.46 0.76 0.10
C GLY A 387 21.58 -0.29 0.01
N VAL A 388 21.74 -1.13 1.05
CA VAL A 388 22.67 -2.26 1.06
C VAL A 388 22.26 -3.33 0.03
N VAL A 389 20.99 -3.74 0.04
CA VAL A 389 20.48 -4.76 -0.87
C VAL A 389 20.61 -4.32 -2.32
N LEU A 390 20.34 -3.06 -2.64
CA LEU A 390 20.49 -2.55 -4.01
C LEU A 390 21.97 -2.49 -4.43
N ALA A 391 22.87 -2.01 -3.57
CA ALA A 391 24.29 -1.90 -3.88
C ALA A 391 24.93 -3.29 -4.12
N PHE A 392 24.80 -4.21 -3.17
CA PHE A 392 25.35 -5.57 -3.33
C PHE A 392 24.53 -6.39 -4.34
N GLY A 393 23.23 -6.14 -4.43
CA GLY A 393 22.32 -6.76 -5.39
C GLY A 393 22.74 -6.47 -6.82
N GLN A 394 22.96 -5.19 -7.16
CA GLN A 394 23.47 -4.78 -8.47
C GLN A 394 24.81 -5.44 -8.80
N TRP A 395 25.75 -5.36 -7.85
CA TRP A 395 27.11 -5.90 -8.02
C TRP A 395 27.13 -7.39 -8.31
N ILE A 396 26.37 -8.19 -7.56
CA ILE A 396 26.28 -9.64 -7.75
C ILE A 396 25.37 -9.97 -8.94
N GLY A 397 24.23 -9.27 -9.04
CA GLY A 397 23.17 -9.50 -10.00
C GLY A 397 23.59 -9.26 -11.45
N TRP A 398 24.54 -8.36 -11.69
CA TRP A 398 25.05 -8.13 -13.05
C TRP A 398 25.59 -9.43 -13.68
N GLY A 399 26.35 -10.22 -12.91
CA GLY A 399 26.84 -11.52 -13.36
C GLY A 399 25.77 -12.62 -13.39
N VAL A 400 24.64 -12.43 -12.72
CA VAL A 400 23.54 -13.41 -12.67
C VAL A 400 22.70 -13.38 -13.94
N TRP A 401 22.68 -12.28 -14.68
CA TRP A 401 21.96 -12.16 -15.96
C TRP A 401 22.89 -11.81 -17.12
N GLY A 402 24.20 -12.04 -16.97
CA GLY A 402 25.22 -11.58 -17.91
C GLY A 402 25.06 -12.12 -19.33
N GLY A 403 24.50 -13.32 -19.51
CA GLY A 403 24.25 -13.91 -20.82
C GLY A 403 22.90 -13.49 -21.45
N THR A 404 22.01 -12.86 -20.68
CA THR A 404 20.67 -12.48 -21.14
C THR A 404 20.42 -10.98 -21.12
N ALA A 405 20.43 -10.37 -19.94
CA ALA A 405 19.94 -9.01 -19.71
C ALA A 405 20.53 -8.47 -18.39
N PRO A 406 21.84 -8.18 -18.35
CA PRO A 406 22.50 -7.72 -17.12
C PRO A 406 21.93 -6.40 -16.60
N GLU A 407 21.29 -5.60 -17.44
CA GLU A 407 20.58 -4.37 -17.04
C GLU A 407 19.46 -4.64 -16.04
N LEU A 408 18.92 -5.87 -15.98
CA LEU A 408 17.98 -6.24 -14.92
C LEU A 408 18.57 -6.04 -13.53
N ALA A 409 19.89 -6.15 -13.36
CA ALA A 409 20.54 -5.90 -12.08
C ALA A 409 20.40 -4.45 -11.63
N THR A 410 20.45 -3.48 -12.55
CA THR A 410 20.32 -2.05 -12.23
C THR A 410 18.86 -1.60 -12.12
N LEU A 411 17.94 -2.38 -12.67
CA LEU A 411 16.50 -2.16 -12.61
C LEU A 411 15.80 -3.02 -11.55
N ALA A 412 16.54 -3.81 -10.76
CA ALA A 412 15.96 -4.80 -9.87
C ALA A 412 15.45 -4.22 -8.56
N ASP A 413 14.22 -4.59 -8.23
CA ASP A 413 13.74 -4.59 -6.85
C ASP A 413 14.34 -5.75 -6.07
N ALA A 414 14.22 -5.72 -4.75
CA ALA A 414 14.82 -6.74 -3.90
C ALA A 414 14.33 -8.18 -4.17
N ASP A 415 13.05 -8.37 -4.52
CA ASP A 415 12.52 -9.70 -4.82
C ASP A 415 13.17 -10.28 -6.09
N TRP A 416 13.60 -9.43 -7.03
CA TRP A 416 14.22 -9.86 -8.28
C TRP A 416 15.57 -10.49 -8.01
N PHE A 417 16.37 -9.91 -7.11
CA PHE A 417 17.64 -10.50 -6.69
C PHE A 417 17.42 -11.85 -6.00
N VAL A 418 16.46 -11.93 -5.08
CA VAL A 418 16.16 -13.18 -4.37
C VAL A 418 15.73 -14.27 -5.35
N VAL A 419 14.83 -13.97 -6.29
CA VAL A 419 14.37 -14.94 -7.28
C VAL A 419 15.47 -15.31 -8.28
N GLY A 420 16.19 -14.32 -8.81
CA GLY A 420 17.30 -14.54 -9.75
C GLY A 420 18.38 -15.44 -9.16
N TRP A 421 18.85 -15.15 -7.95
CA TRP A 421 19.85 -15.96 -7.27
C TRP A 421 19.36 -17.37 -6.96
N THR A 422 18.10 -17.50 -6.52
CA THR A 422 17.51 -18.80 -6.21
C THR A 422 17.41 -19.67 -7.47
N LEU A 423 16.89 -19.12 -8.57
CA LEU A 423 16.77 -19.86 -9.83
C LEU A 423 18.14 -20.21 -10.42
N ARG A 424 19.11 -19.28 -10.36
CA ARG A 424 20.49 -19.53 -10.81
C ARG A 424 21.15 -20.66 -10.02
N GLY A 425 21.02 -20.63 -8.69
CA GLY A 425 21.56 -21.67 -7.80
C GLY A 425 20.91 -23.04 -8.03
N LEU A 426 19.58 -23.08 -8.20
CA LEU A 426 18.85 -24.31 -8.51
C LEU A 426 19.22 -24.87 -9.88
N GLY A 427 19.52 -24.02 -10.87
CA GLY A 427 20.03 -24.45 -12.18
C GLY A 427 21.27 -25.32 -12.07
N GLY A 428 22.25 -24.92 -11.26
CA GLY A 428 23.46 -25.70 -11.02
C GLY A 428 23.20 -27.06 -10.38
N LEU A 429 22.25 -27.14 -9.44
CA LEU A 429 21.88 -28.38 -8.76
C LEU A 429 21.11 -29.35 -9.66
N LEU A 430 20.28 -28.82 -10.56
CA LEU A 430 19.40 -29.60 -11.43
C LEU A 430 20.02 -29.92 -12.79
N ALA A 431 21.19 -29.37 -13.11
CA ALA A 431 21.92 -29.59 -14.36
C ALA A 431 22.04 -31.08 -14.79
N PRO A 432 22.26 -32.06 -13.88
CA PRO A 432 22.38 -33.47 -14.27
C PRO A 432 21.10 -34.10 -14.83
N LEU A 433 19.94 -33.47 -14.64
CA LEU A 433 18.63 -34.03 -15.02
C LEU A 433 18.23 -33.67 -16.47
N GLY A 434 19.00 -32.81 -17.14
CA GLY A 434 18.67 -32.26 -18.45
C GLY A 434 17.65 -31.12 -18.37
N THR A 435 17.77 -30.14 -19.27
CA THR A 435 17.06 -28.85 -19.22
C THR A 435 15.54 -28.98 -19.08
N THR A 436 14.88 -29.76 -19.94
CA THR A 436 13.41 -29.85 -19.92
C THR A 436 12.87 -30.54 -18.67
N ALA A 437 13.47 -31.67 -18.27
CA ALA A 437 13.01 -32.41 -17.09
C ALA A 437 13.27 -31.60 -15.81
N ALA A 438 14.44 -30.97 -15.70
CA ALA A 438 14.79 -30.11 -14.58
C ALA A 438 13.78 -28.97 -14.37
N LEU A 439 13.39 -28.29 -15.44
CA LEU A 439 12.44 -27.17 -15.39
C LEU A 439 11.04 -27.60 -14.95
N TRP A 440 10.53 -28.72 -15.46
CA TRP A 440 9.22 -29.24 -15.02
C TRP A 440 9.24 -29.77 -13.59
N ILE A 441 10.34 -30.39 -13.15
CA ILE A 441 10.51 -30.82 -11.75
C ILE A 441 10.52 -29.59 -10.84
N LEU A 442 11.27 -28.54 -11.21
CA LEU A 442 11.28 -27.27 -10.47
C LEU A 442 9.87 -26.69 -10.34
N ALA A 443 9.12 -26.60 -11.44
CA ALA A 443 7.75 -26.12 -11.43
C ALA A 443 6.85 -26.98 -10.52
N ALA A 444 6.94 -28.31 -10.63
CA ALA A 444 6.16 -29.24 -9.82
C ALA A 444 6.46 -29.09 -8.33
N VAL A 445 7.73 -28.92 -7.95
CA VAL A 445 8.16 -28.70 -6.56
C VAL A 445 7.61 -27.38 -6.03
N VAL A 446 7.71 -26.29 -6.80
CA VAL A 446 7.20 -24.97 -6.40
C VAL A 446 5.67 -24.99 -6.25
N VAL A 447 4.95 -25.63 -7.17
CA VAL A 447 3.50 -25.80 -7.07
C VAL A 447 3.13 -26.65 -5.85
N ALA A 448 3.82 -27.77 -5.64
CA ALA A 448 3.57 -28.64 -4.49
C ALA A 448 3.83 -27.92 -3.15
N ALA A 449 4.92 -27.15 -3.06
CA ALA A 449 5.24 -26.32 -1.90
C ALA A 449 4.17 -25.25 -1.67
N THR A 450 3.73 -24.57 -2.74
CA THR A 450 2.65 -23.57 -2.70
C THR A 450 1.35 -24.17 -2.18
N VAL A 451 0.93 -25.30 -2.74
CA VAL A 451 -0.26 -26.04 -2.29
C VAL A 451 -0.12 -26.45 -0.83
N ALA A 452 1.03 -26.97 -0.41
CA ALA A 452 1.26 -27.34 0.99
C ALA A 452 1.13 -26.12 1.93
N VAL A 453 1.73 -24.98 1.59
CA VAL A 453 1.60 -23.73 2.35
C VAL A 453 0.13 -23.30 2.44
N LEU A 454 -0.59 -23.31 1.33
CA LEU A 454 -2.01 -22.92 1.29
C LEU A 454 -2.90 -23.86 2.12
N LEU A 455 -2.64 -25.17 2.08
CA LEU A 455 -3.34 -26.15 2.91
C LEU A 455 -3.05 -25.96 4.41
N ILE A 456 -1.78 -25.70 4.78
CA ILE A 456 -1.38 -25.45 6.17
C ILE A 456 -2.04 -24.17 6.69
N LEU A 457 -1.99 -23.08 5.92
CA LEU A 457 -2.62 -21.81 6.29
C LEU A 457 -4.15 -21.94 6.35
N GLY A 458 -4.76 -22.67 5.41
CA GLY A 458 -6.20 -22.91 5.38
C GLY A 458 -6.70 -23.70 6.61
N ARG A 459 -5.94 -24.70 7.07
CA ARG A 459 -6.23 -25.43 8.31
C ARG A 459 -6.16 -24.56 9.56
N ARG A 460 -5.27 -23.57 9.59
CA ARG A 460 -5.15 -22.62 10.70
C ARG A 460 -6.31 -21.62 10.71
N SER A 461 -6.75 -21.16 9.54
CA SER A 461 -7.90 -20.25 9.41
C SER A 461 -9.23 -20.91 9.80
N GLY A 462 -9.42 -22.20 9.49
CA GLY A 462 -10.61 -22.97 9.89
C GLY A 462 -10.63 -23.42 11.36
N ARG A 463 -9.58 -23.13 12.14
CA ARG A 463 -9.46 -23.48 13.57
C ARG A 463 -9.75 -22.31 14.51
N THR A 464 -10.09 -21.15 13.98
CA THR A 464 -10.73 -20.09 14.76
C THR A 464 -12.16 -20.56 15.00
N PRO A 465 -12.61 -20.79 16.25
CA PRO A 465 -13.99 -21.16 16.48
C PRO A 465 -14.86 -20.04 15.92
N GLU A 466 -15.83 -20.44 15.11
CA GLU A 466 -16.99 -19.65 14.71
C GLU A 466 -17.89 -19.46 15.95
N ALA A 467 -17.35 -18.77 16.96
CA ALA A 467 -17.99 -18.50 18.24
C ALA A 467 -17.66 -17.07 18.68
N ALA A 468 -18.17 -16.11 17.90
CA ALA A 468 -18.61 -14.79 18.40
C ALA A 468 -19.54 -14.07 17.40
N SER A 469 -20.30 -14.81 16.59
CA SER A 469 -21.42 -14.28 15.79
C SER A 469 -22.69 -15.13 15.96
N GLY A 470 -22.86 -15.72 17.14
CA GLY A 470 -24.12 -16.30 17.58
C GLY A 470 -24.69 -15.43 18.69
N SER A 471 -25.85 -14.84 18.45
CA SER A 471 -26.72 -14.29 19.48
C SER A 471 -26.81 -15.27 20.66
N THR A 472 -26.21 -14.93 21.79
CA THR A 472 -26.48 -15.63 23.04
C THR A 472 -27.06 -14.61 24.00
N SER A 473 -28.38 -14.65 24.12
CA SER A 473 -29.15 -14.03 25.19
C SER A 473 -28.56 -14.47 26.53
N VAL A 474 -27.91 -13.55 27.24
CA VAL A 474 -27.61 -13.77 28.66
C VAL A 474 -28.89 -13.47 29.43
N THR A 475 -29.69 -14.51 29.62
CA THR A 475 -30.71 -14.58 30.66
C THR A 475 -30.01 -14.46 32.02
N ALA A 476 -30.40 -13.44 32.78
CA ALA A 476 -29.97 -13.23 34.15
C ALA A 476 -30.40 -14.42 35.02
N THR A 477 -29.44 -15.03 35.71
CA THR A 477 -29.72 -15.90 36.86
C THR A 477 -28.73 -15.54 37.96
N VAL A 478 -29.24 -14.86 38.98
CA VAL A 478 -28.54 -14.53 40.23
C VAL A 478 -28.62 -15.74 41.16
N PRO A 479 -27.52 -16.26 41.73
CA PRO A 479 -27.60 -17.10 42.91
C PRO A 479 -27.57 -16.24 44.17
N ALA A 480 -28.56 -16.45 45.02
CA ALA A 480 -28.67 -15.91 46.36
C ALA A 480 -27.90 -16.77 47.38
N SER A 481 -27.25 -16.12 48.35
CA SER A 481 -27.12 -16.52 49.78
C SER A 481 -26.00 -15.67 50.42
N GLY A 482 -26.29 -14.75 51.33
CA GLY A 482 -26.27 -14.97 52.80
C GLY A 482 -25.06 -14.20 53.37
N THR A 483 -25.08 -13.47 54.49
CA THR A 483 -25.87 -13.55 55.73
C THR A 483 -25.61 -12.31 56.61
N ALA A 484 -26.65 -11.93 57.38
CA ALA A 484 -26.67 -11.33 58.73
C ALA A 484 -26.16 -9.87 58.90
N THR A 485 -26.80 -8.97 59.67
CA THR A 485 -27.52 -9.18 60.95
C THR A 485 -28.42 -7.97 61.31
N SER A 486 -29.60 -8.26 61.91
CA SER A 486 -30.37 -7.54 62.98
C SER A 486 -30.53 -6.01 62.95
N ALA A 487 -31.64 -5.37 63.34
CA ALA A 487 -32.91 -5.77 63.95
C ALA A 487 -33.88 -4.56 63.97
N ALA A 488 -35.18 -4.90 63.98
CA ALA A 488 -36.28 -4.30 64.74
C ALA A 488 -36.82 -2.85 64.50
N ALA A 489 -38.16 -2.84 64.42
CA ALA A 489 -39.13 -1.92 65.04
C ALA A 489 -39.64 -0.68 64.26
N GLU A 490 -40.81 -0.89 63.65
CA GLU A 490 -42.08 -0.16 63.82
C GLU A 490 -42.10 1.38 64.00
N ALA A 491 -42.66 2.02 62.96
CA ALA A 491 -43.75 3.01 62.97
C ALA A 491 -43.78 4.13 64.04
N GLN A 492 -43.57 5.38 63.60
CA GLN A 492 -44.48 6.50 63.91
C GLN A 492 -44.23 7.73 63.01
N GLN A 493 -45.32 8.24 62.42
CA GLN A 493 -45.41 9.51 61.70
C GLN A 493 -45.48 10.70 62.68
N ALA A 494 -44.71 11.78 62.44
CA ALA A 494 -45.18 13.16 62.56
C ALA A 494 -44.10 14.20 62.13
N SER A 495 -44.53 15.13 61.28
CA SER A 495 -44.00 16.50 60.99
C SER A 495 -42.65 16.68 60.25
N ALA A 496 -42.76 17.30 59.06
CA ALA A 496 -41.69 17.81 58.19
C ALA A 496 -41.06 19.11 58.74
N PRO A 497 -39.85 19.54 58.29
CA PRO A 497 -39.75 20.25 57.00
C PRO A 497 -38.42 20.09 56.20
N VAL A 498 -38.46 20.55 54.93
CA VAL A 498 -37.35 20.96 54.03
C VAL A 498 -36.56 19.89 53.23
N SER A 499 -37.09 19.66 52.02
CA SER A 499 -36.49 19.34 50.69
C SER A 499 -35.04 18.86 50.51
N ALA A 500 -34.90 17.68 49.88
CA ALA A 500 -34.19 17.51 48.60
C ALA A 500 -34.69 16.25 47.86
N PRO A 501 -35.38 16.36 46.71
CA PRO A 501 -35.64 15.22 45.83
C PRO A 501 -34.43 15.00 44.91
N ALA A 502 -33.91 13.76 44.86
CA ALA A 502 -33.04 13.35 43.77
C ALA A 502 -33.87 13.31 42.47
N ALA A 503 -33.71 14.35 41.66
CA ALA A 503 -34.49 14.63 40.47
C ALA A 503 -34.32 13.56 39.38
N MET A 504 -35.45 13.09 38.86
CA MET A 504 -35.56 12.56 37.50
C MET A 504 -35.20 13.71 36.54
N ARG A 505 -34.05 13.60 35.85
CA ARG A 505 -33.70 14.54 34.77
C ARG A 505 -34.65 14.30 33.59
N VAL A 506 -35.74 15.06 33.54
CA VAL A 506 -36.51 15.26 32.31
C VAL A 506 -35.65 16.18 31.44
N THR A 507 -34.89 15.61 30.52
CA THR A 507 -34.24 16.38 29.45
C THR A 507 -35.28 16.63 28.35
N ASP A 508 -35.38 17.84 27.82
CA ASP A 508 -36.18 18.17 26.62
C ASP A 508 -35.59 17.56 25.31
N ARG A 509 -34.80 16.49 25.44
CA ARG A 509 -34.14 15.81 24.33
C ARG A 509 -35.17 14.95 23.57
N PRO A 510 -35.27 15.07 22.24
CA PRO A 510 -36.07 14.16 21.43
C PRO A 510 -35.73 12.68 21.72
N GLU A 511 -36.73 11.79 21.73
CA GLU A 511 -36.51 10.35 21.96
C GLU A 511 -35.64 9.71 20.89
N ASN A 512 -35.71 10.23 19.65
CA ASN A 512 -34.85 9.83 18.54
C ASN A 512 -34.22 11.07 17.92
N LEU A 513 -32.90 11.17 17.99
CA LEU A 513 -32.17 12.31 17.43
C LEU A 513 -31.96 12.14 15.93
N THR A 514 -32.31 13.16 15.17
CA THR A 514 -31.89 13.29 13.77
C THR A 514 -30.51 13.92 13.73
N VAL A 515 -29.55 13.22 13.11
CA VAL A 515 -28.15 13.64 13.08
C VAL A 515 -27.67 13.76 11.65
N LEU A 516 -27.03 14.88 11.33
CA LEU A 516 -26.51 15.16 9.99
C LEU A 516 -24.97 15.27 10.01
N ALA A 517 -24.31 14.38 9.29
CA ALA A 517 -22.87 14.40 9.07
C ALA A 517 -22.50 15.22 7.82
N VAL A 518 -21.81 16.34 8.01
CA VAL A 518 -21.46 17.27 6.91
C VAL A 518 -19.96 17.25 6.61
N CYS A 519 -19.60 17.15 5.33
CA CYS A 519 -18.21 17.24 4.88
C CYS A 519 -18.08 18.06 3.58
N GLY A 520 -16.93 18.75 3.40
CA GLY A 520 -16.63 19.58 2.23
C GLY A 520 -16.02 18.87 1.02
N ALA A 521 -15.81 17.55 1.08
CA ALA A 521 -15.15 16.78 0.01
C ALA A 521 -15.81 15.40 -0.19
N GLY A 522 -16.87 15.37 -1.01
CA GLY A 522 -17.49 14.15 -1.56
C GLY A 522 -18.22 13.24 -0.56
N MET A 523 -19.09 12.37 -1.08
CA MET A 523 -19.93 11.45 -0.28
C MET A 523 -19.15 10.44 0.59
N GLY A 524 -17.84 10.24 0.36
CA GLY A 524 -17.04 9.24 1.06
C GLY A 524 -16.69 9.60 2.51
N SER A 525 -16.24 10.83 2.76
CA SER A 525 -15.86 11.27 4.12
C SER A 525 -17.09 11.49 5.00
N SER A 526 -18.21 11.91 4.41
CA SER A 526 -19.48 12.04 5.12
C SER A 526 -20.10 10.67 5.45
N LEU A 527 -19.90 9.65 4.61
CA LEU A 527 -20.31 8.26 4.90
C LEU A 527 -19.49 7.62 6.03
N ILE A 528 -18.17 7.85 6.05
CA ILE A 528 -17.29 7.38 7.13
C ILE A 528 -17.73 8.03 8.45
N LEU A 529 -17.87 9.36 8.47
CA LEU A 529 -18.29 10.09 9.66
C LEU A 529 -19.67 9.63 10.15
N ARG A 530 -20.63 9.40 9.23
CA ARG A 530 -21.93 8.81 9.55
C ARG A 530 -21.80 7.46 10.24
N THR A 531 -21.03 6.55 9.67
CA THR A 531 -20.86 5.19 10.21
C THR A 531 -20.22 5.21 11.60
N THR A 532 -19.20 6.05 11.79
CA THR A 532 -18.51 6.23 13.07
C THR A 532 -19.42 6.88 14.11
N ALA A 533 -20.19 7.88 13.72
CA ALA A 533 -21.13 8.55 14.61
C ALA A 533 -22.30 7.65 15.02
N GLN A 534 -22.83 6.84 14.09
CA GLN A 534 -23.87 5.85 14.41
C GLN A 534 -23.41 4.92 15.54
N ARG A 535 -22.19 4.37 15.42
CA ARG A 535 -21.58 3.54 16.48
C ARG A 535 -21.35 4.31 17.78
N ALA A 536 -21.01 5.59 17.70
CA ALA A 536 -20.80 6.43 18.87
C ALA A 536 -22.10 6.70 19.64
N PHE A 537 -23.21 6.97 18.96
CA PHE A 537 -24.54 7.11 19.57
C PHE A 537 -25.03 5.80 20.20
N GLU A 538 -24.83 4.66 19.51
CA GLU A 538 -25.12 3.33 20.06
C GLU A 538 -24.34 3.07 21.36
N GLN A 539 -23.04 3.41 21.41
CA GLN A 539 -22.24 3.27 22.63
C GLN A 539 -22.65 4.22 23.76
N LEU A 540 -23.31 5.34 23.45
CA LEU A 540 -23.89 6.24 24.45
C LEU A 540 -25.28 5.79 24.91
N GLY A 541 -25.85 4.74 24.31
CA GLY A 541 -27.22 4.31 24.59
C GLY A 541 -28.28 5.30 24.12
N ILE A 542 -27.96 6.10 23.09
CA ILE A 542 -28.85 7.13 22.55
C ILE A 542 -29.36 6.68 21.18
N THR A 543 -30.69 6.64 21.02
CA THR A 543 -31.32 6.37 19.73
C THR A 543 -31.14 7.56 18.80
N ALA A 544 -30.43 7.36 17.69
CA ALA A 544 -30.18 8.39 16.70
C ALA A 544 -30.24 7.82 15.27
N SER A 545 -30.82 8.59 14.36
CA SER A 545 -30.77 8.37 12.92
C SER A 545 -29.73 9.29 12.31
N VAL A 546 -28.58 8.73 11.91
CA VAL A 546 -27.48 9.49 11.32
C VAL A 546 -27.53 9.40 9.80
N ASP A 547 -27.61 10.56 9.14
CA ASP A 547 -27.52 10.73 7.69
C ASP A 547 -26.31 11.58 7.30
N ASN A 548 -25.96 11.65 6.00
CA ASN A 548 -24.76 12.33 5.52
C ASN A 548 -24.99 13.18 4.27
N THR A 549 -24.35 14.36 4.20
CA THR A 549 -24.54 15.32 3.11
C THR A 549 -23.30 16.19 2.85
N ASP A 550 -23.30 16.92 1.73
CA ASP A 550 -22.35 18.01 1.45
C ASP A 550 -22.80 19.35 2.08
N ILE A 551 -21.89 20.33 2.12
CA ILE A 551 -22.10 21.66 2.74
C ILE A 551 -23.24 22.44 2.06
N GLY A 552 -23.36 22.37 0.72
CA GLY A 552 -24.37 23.11 -0.03
C GLY A 552 -25.78 22.64 0.30
N SER A 553 -25.95 21.32 0.36
CA SER A 553 -27.23 20.66 0.67
C SER A 553 -27.60 20.72 2.16
N ALA A 554 -26.63 20.90 3.07
CA ALA A 554 -26.87 20.94 4.51
C ALA A 554 -27.71 22.15 4.98
N ARG A 555 -27.57 23.31 4.33
CA ARG A 555 -28.20 24.58 4.78
C ARG A 555 -29.73 24.56 4.74
N GLY A 556 -30.33 23.69 3.92
CA GLY A 556 -31.77 23.50 3.81
C GLY A 556 -32.38 22.53 4.83
N GLN A 557 -31.54 21.83 5.60
CA GLN A 557 -31.99 20.83 6.58
C GLN A 557 -32.01 21.42 7.99
N ARG A 558 -32.76 20.79 8.90
CA ARG A 558 -32.89 21.18 10.31
C ARG A 558 -32.80 19.94 11.22
N PRO A 559 -31.62 19.33 11.35
CA PRO A 559 -31.43 18.18 12.23
C PRO A 559 -31.28 18.62 13.71
N ASP A 560 -31.40 17.67 14.63
CA ASP A 560 -31.19 17.91 16.07
C ASP A 560 -29.69 18.06 16.41
N VAL A 561 -28.83 17.34 15.68
CA VAL A 561 -27.36 17.40 15.86
C VAL A 561 -26.68 17.49 14.49
N VAL A 562 -25.76 18.43 14.33
CA VAL A 562 -24.83 18.46 13.19
C VAL A 562 -23.43 18.08 13.66
N ILE A 563 -22.79 17.20 12.89
CA ILE A 563 -21.42 16.78 13.13
C ILE A 563 -20.57 17.02 11.87
N GLY A 564 -19.35 17.50 12.05
CA GLY A 564 -18.48 17.82 10.92
C GLY A 564 -17.12 18.36 11.34
N GLN A 565 -16.25 18.60 10.36
CA GLN A 565 -14.95 19.24 10.61
C GLN A 565 -15.15 20.72 10.99
N PRO A 566 -14.31 21.30 11.87
CA PRO A 566 -14.46 22.69 12.33
C PRO A 566 -14.61 23.71 11.19
N SER A 567 -13.81 23.57 10.13
CA SER A 567 -13.84 24.43 8.94
C SER A 567 -15.18 24.42 8.20
N TYR A 568 -15.88 23.28 8.19
CA TYR A 568 -17.16 23.14 7.50
C TYR A 568 -18.32 23.58 8.38
N LEU A 569 -18.24 23.34 9.69
CA LEU A 569 -19.27 23.79 10.63
C LEU A 569 -19.37 25.32 10.66
N SER A 570 -18.26 26.04 10.49
CA SER A 570 -18.28 27.49 10.31
C SER A 570 -18.97 27.94 9.03
N GLU A 571 -19.00 27.12 7.99
CA GLU A 571 -19.65 27.44 6.70
C GLU A 571 -21.12 27.02 6.63
N VAL A 572 -21.53 25.98 7.37
CA VAL A 572 -22.90 25.47 7.40
C VAL A 572 -23.84 26.40 8.20
N GLY A 573 -23.32 27.08 9.22
CA GLY A 573 -24.09 27.96 10.10
C GLY A 573 -24.91 27.21 11.16
N GLU A 574 -25.75 27.93 11.91
CA GLU A 574 -26.59 27.36 12.97
C GLU A 574 -27.85 26.68 12.42
N ILE A 575 -27.69 25.49 11.84
CA ILE A 575 -28.84 24.69 11.34
C ILE A 575 -29.39 23.68 12.35
N ALA A 576 -28.71 23.51 13.49
CA ALA A 576 -29.07 22.56 14.54
C ALA A 576 -28.79 23.13 15.95
N PRO A 577 -29.56 22.69 16.97
CA PRO A 577 -29.37 23.12 18.35
C PRO A 577 -28.09 22.55 19.00
N VAL A 578 -27.50 21.49 18.44
CA VAL A 578 -26.22 20.91 18.87
C VAL A 578 -25.28 20.80 17.68
N THR A 579 -24.12 21.43 17.78
CA THR A 579 -23.07 21.40 16.76
C THR A 579 -21.80 20.79 17.34
N VAL A 580 -21.34 19.68 16.77
CA VAL A 580 -20.21 18.90 17.29
C VAL A 580 -19.06 18.89 16.27
N ALA A 581 -17.94 19.49 16.68
CA ALA A 581 -16.73 19.51 15.89
C ALA A 581 -15.95 18.19 16.02
N ILE A 582 -15.71 17.54 14.89
CA ILE A 582 -14.98 16.27 14.83
C ILE A 582 -13.68 16.47 14.03
N THR A 583 -12.55 16.11 14.62
CA THR A 583 -11.23 16.18 13.96
C THR A 583 -10.74 14.82 13.47
N HIS A 584 -11.22 13.73 14.07
CA HIS A 584 -10.87 12.35 13.68
C HIS A 584 -12.13 11.54 13.35
N PHE A 585 -12.40 11.33 12.06
CA PHE A 585 -13.66 10.72 11.58
C PHE A 585 -13.75 9.20 11.70
N VAL A 586 -12.61 8.53 11.93
CA VAL A 586 -12.53 7.06 12.00
C VAL A 586 -12.47 6.57 13.45
N ASP A 587 -12.13 7.44 14.39
CA ASP A 587 -12.02 7.10 15.80
C ASP A 587 -13.38 7.26 16.51
N VAL A 588 -14.05 6.12 16.73
CA VAL A 588 -15.34 6.07 17.43
C VAL A 588 -15.24 6.63 18.86
N SER A 589 -14.11 6.46 19.55
CA SER A 589 -13.93 6.94 20.92
C SER A 589 -13.86 8.46 20.95
N HIS A 590 -13.08 9.05 20.04
CA HIS A 590 -13.01 10.50 19.84
C HIS A 590 -14.38 11.07 19.48
N VAL A 591 -15.07 10.48 18.50
CA VAL A 591 -16.40 10.93 18.08
C VAL A 591 -17.41 10.86 19.23
N ARG A 592 -17.37 9.77 20.02
CA ARG A 592 -18.22 9.58 21.20
C ARG A 592 -17.97 10.64 22.28
N GLU A 593 -16.70 10.95 22.57
CA GLU A 593 -16.35 11.97 23.56
C GLU A 593 -16.83 13.36 23.13
N GLN A 594 -16.66 13.71 21.86
CA GLN A 594 -17.13 14.98 21.32
C GLN A 594 -18.67 15.08 21.32
N ILE A 595 -19.36 14.01 20.92
CA ILE A 595 -20.83 13.96 20.96
C ILE A 595 -21.32 14.11 22.39
N ARG A 596 -20.74 13.37 23.35
CA ARG A 596 -21.08 13.48 24.77
C ARG A 596 -20.92 14.93 25.26
N ALA A 597 -19.77 15.55 25.01
CA ALA A 597 -19.50 16.92 25.41
C ALA A 597 -20.50 17.92 24.78
N GLY A 598 -20.85 17.73 23.51
CA GLY A 598 -21.85 18.55 22.82
C GLY A 598 -23.26 18.44 23.41
N LEU A 599 -23.67 17.21 23.76
CA LEU A 599 -24.98 16.94 24.37
C LEU A 599 -25.06 17.43 25.82
N GLU A 600 -24.00 17.24 26.63
CA GLU A 600 -23.91 17.77 28.01
C GLU A 600 -23.99 19.30 28.01
N LYS A 601 -23.29 19.97 27.07
CA LYS A 601 -23.35 21.43 26.92
C LYS A 601 -24.77 21.94 26.61
N LYS A 602 -25.59 21.12 25.95
CA LYS A 602 -27.00 21.45 25.66
C LYS A 602 -27.96 21.07 26.80
N GLY A 603 -27.52 20.28 27.78
CA GLY A 603 -28.36 19.72 28.84
C GLY A 603 -29.17 18.49 28.39
N TRP A 604 -28.69 17.78 27.37
CA TRP A 604 -29.31 16.59 26.79
C TRP A 604 -28.71 15.26 27.33
N LEU A 605 -27.76 15.38 28.26
CA LEU A 605 -27.15 14.35 29.12
C LEU A 605 -26.87 15.01 30.48
#